data_AF-A0A0M9E1W5-F1
#
_entry.id   AF-A0A0M9E1W5-F1
#
_cell.length_a   1.000
_cell.length_b   1.000
_cell.length_c   1.000
_cell.angle_alpha   90.00
_cell.angle_beta   90.00
_cell.angle_gamma   90.00
#
_symmetry.space_group_name_H-M   'P 1'
#
loop_
_entity.id
_entity.type
_entity.pdbx_description
1 polymer ?
#
loop_
_entity_poly.entity_id
_entity_poly.type
_entity_poly.pdbx_seq_one_letter_code
_entity_poly.pdbx_strand_id
1 'polypeptide(L)'
;MKQNNTKESVCPGKILQANYLKPKKITLKQLSQTTGIVNRHISEILSGRRAIGPDTAVRLSRVLNTEPEYWINLQKEYDIDIAKKTLAGIIPEDQPIEKVLVNNPHDKLIKIVFSDRTEAEAYFKQNLPPKIVGQIDWDTLKLEGTQYIDDE
;
A
#
# COMPACT_ATOMS: atom_id res chain seq x y z
N MET A 1 -30.28 2.71 1.56
CA MET A 1 -29.75 2.66 0.18
C MET A 1 -28.25 2.86 0.23
N LYS A 2 -27.45 1.79 0.14
CA LYS A 2 -25.98 1.93 0.01
C LYS A 2 -25.69 2.24 -1.46
N GLN A 3 -25.31 3.47 -1.77
CA GLN A 3 -24.82 3.81 -3.10
C GLN A 3 -23.46 3.14 -3.29
N ASN A 4 -23.44 1.99 -3.94
CA ASN A 4 -22.22 1.37 -4.44
C ASN A 4 -21.74 2.20 -5.63
N ASN A 5 -21.08 3.31 -5.35
CA ASN A 5 -20.38 4.09 -6.36
C ASN A 5 -18.98 3.49 -6.51
N THR A 6 -18.87 2.36 -7.23
CA THR A 6 -17.58 1.84 -7.71
C THR A 6 -17.07 2.75 -8.82
N LYS A 7 -16.83 4.02 -8.51
CA LYS A 7 -16.05 4.89 -9.36
C LYS A 7 -14.62 4.43 -9.19
N GLU A 8 -14.17 3.52 -10.05
CA GLU A 8 -12.77 3.11 -10.10
C GLU A 8 -11.91 4.36 -10.16
N SER A 9 -11.03 4.51 -9.17
CA SER A 9 -10.15 5.66 -9.14
C SER A 9 -9.19 5.57 -10.34
N VAL A 10 -9.15 6.62 -11.15
CA VAL A 10 -8.26 6.66 -12.30
C VAL A 10 -6.92 7.19 -11.83
N CYS A 11 -5.84 6.46 -12.14
CA CYS A 11 -4.47 6.86 -11.82
C CYS A 11 -4.22 8.32 -12.24
N PRO A 12 -3.70 9.20 -11.35
CA PRO A 12 -3.48 10.61 -11.64
C PRO A 12 -2.59 10.85 -12.86
N GLY A 13 -1.60 9.98 -13.09
CA GLY A 13 -0.76 10.02 -14.28
C GLY A 13 -1.53 9.83 -15.59
N LYS A 14 -2.58 9.01 -15.60
CA LYS A 14 -3.46 8.83 -16.76
C LYS A 14 -4.31 10.07 -17.00
N ILE A 15 -4.81 10.71 -15.93
CA ILE A 15 -5.53 11.98 -16.03
C ILE A 15 -4.62 13.08 -16.58
N LEU A 16 -3.41 13.21 -16.05
CA LEU A 16 -2.39 14.13 -16.55
C LEU A 16 -2.15 13.92 -18.06
N GLN A 17 -1.98 12.67 -18.48
CA GLN A 17 -1.74 12.35 -19.89
C GLN A 17 -2.95 12.68 -20.78
N ALA A 18 -4.15 12.23 -20.40
CA ALA A 18 -5.34 12.27 -21.23
C ALA A 18 -5.97 13.66 -21.30
N ASN A 19 -6.01 14.39 -20.17
CA ASN A 19 -6.76 15.64 -20.07
C ASN A 19 -5.90 16.88 -20.28
N TYR A 20 -4.57 16.76 -20.12
CA TYR A 20 -3.66 17.91 -20.19
C TYR A 20 -2.60 17.75 -21.28
N LEU A 21 -1.80 16.68 -21.25
CA LEU A 21 -0.66 16.57 -22.17
C LEU A 21 -1.08 16.31 -23.61
N LYS A 22 -1.97 15.33 -23.84
CA LYS A 22 -2.45 14.99 -25.19
C LYS A 22 -3.22 16.17 -25.84
N PRO A 23 -4.22 16.80 -25.18
CA PRO A 23 -4.99 17.87 -25.80
C PRO A 23 -4.16 19.13 -26.09
N LYS A 24 -3.25 19.49 -25.17
CA LYS A 24 -2.36 20.65 -25.33
C LYS A 24 -1.10 20.34 -26.15
N LYS A 25 -0.93 19.11 -26.64
CA LYS A 25 0.26 18.62 -27.37
C LYS A 25 1.59 18.89 -26.62
N ILE A 26 1.55 18.81 -25.29
CA ILE A 26 2.74 19.01 -24.44
C ILE A 26 3.55 17.72 -24.41
N THR A 27 4.82 17.82 -24.82
CA THR A 27 5.78 16.70 -24.74
C THR A 27 6.36 16.56 -23.33
N LEU A 28 6.88 15.37 -23.02
CA LEU A 28 7.61 15.11 -21.76
C LEU A 28 8.75 16.12 -21.56
N LYS A 29 9.53 16.37 -22.62
CA LYS A 29 10.65 17.31 -22.60
C LYS A 29 10.20 18.74 -22.27
N GLN A 30 9.13 19.21 -22.91
CA GLN A 30 8.58 20.53 -22.61
C GLN A 30 8.08 20.62 -21.17
N LEU A 31 7.33 19.61 -20.70
CA LEU A 31 6.86 19.59 -19.32
C LEU A 31 8.02 19.57 -18.33
N SER A 32 9.07 18.80 -18.61
CA SER A 32 10.28 18.74 -17.78
C SER A 32 10.97 20.10 -17.69
N GLN A 33 11.12 20.80 -18.82
CA GLN A 33 11.74 22.12 -18.87
C GLN A 33 10.93 23.17 -18.12
N THR A 34 9.59 23.15 -18.20
CA THR A 34 8.74 24.15 -17.56
C THR A 34 8.51 23.89 -16.07
N THR A 35 8.44 22.61 -15.66
CA THR A 35 8.23 22.24 -14.25
C THR A 35 9.55 22.09 -13.47
N GLY A 36 10.67 21.88 -14.16
CA GLY A 36 11.95 21.48 -13.55
C GLY A 36 11.97 20.02 -13.07
N ILE A 37 10.92 19.25 -13.30
CA ILE A 37 10.85 17.83 -12.93
C ILE A 37 11.59 17.03 -14.01
N VAL A 38 12.52 16.16 -13.62
CA VAL A 38 13.26 15.33 -14.59
C VAL A 38 12.32 14.42 -15.40
N ASN A 39 12.59 14.25 -16.69
CA ASN A 39 11.79 13.43 -17.62
C ASN A 39 11.45 12.04 -17.07
N ARG A 40 12.40 11.39 -16.38
CA ARG A 40 12.20 10.10 -15.75
C ARG A 40 11.06 10.11 -14.73
N HIS A 41 11.03 11.09 -13.83
CA HIS A 41 9.99 11.21 -12.81
C HIS A 41 8.62 11.47 -13.44
N ILE A 42 8.56 12.31 -14.46
CA ILE A 42 7.32 12.54 -15.21
C ILE A 42 6.85 11.23 -15.84
N SER A 43 7.73 10.48 -16.51
CA SER A 43 7.40 9.17 -17.09
C SER A 43 6.89 8.18 -16.04
N GLU A 44 7.54 8.11 -14.88
CA GLU A 44 7.10 7.29 -13.74
C GLU A 44 5.70 7.70 -13.26
N ILE A 45 5.42 9.00 -13.13
CA ILE A 45 4.09 9.53 -12.80
C ILE A 45 3.06 9.08 -13.84
N LEU A 46 3.32 9.28 -15.14
CA LEU A 46 2.39 8.88 -16.21
C LEU A 46 2.11 7.37 -16.24
N SER A 47 3.07 6.57 -15.78
CA SER A 47 2.93 5.11 -15.67
C SER A 47 2.33 4.63 -14.35
N GLY A 48 2.08 5.52 -13.38
CA GLY A 48 1.58 5.17 -12.05
C GLY A 48 2.63 4.58 -11.10
N ARG A 49 3.92 4.57 -11.49
CA ARG A 49 5.03 4.07 -10.64
C ARG A 49 5.53 5.09 -9.62
N ARG A 50 5.10 6.36 -9.76
CA ARG A 50 5.44 7.44 -8.84
C ARG A 50 4.19 8.26 -8.55
N ALA A 51 3.98 8.54 -7.26
CA ALA A 51 2.90 9.40 -6.80
C ALA A 51 3.18 10.88 -7.10
N ILE A 52 2.12 11.66 -7.28
CA ILE A 52 2.18 13.13 -7.31
C ILE A 52 2.17 13.64 -5.86
N GLY A 53 3.34 14.02 -5.36
CA GLY A 53 3.48 14.68 -4.05
C GLY A 53 3.23 16.20 -4.12
N PRO A 54 3.25 16.90 -2.97
CA PRO A 54 2.97 18.34 -2.87
C PRO A 54 3.84 19.24 -3.76
N ASP A 55 5.16 19.04 -3.79
CA ASP A 55 6.07 19.81 -4.65
C ASP A 55 5.71 19.63 -6.14
N THR A 56 5.49 18.38 -6.58
CA THR A 56 5.06 18.08 -7.95
C THR A 56 3.71 18.71 -8.26
N ALA A 57 2.75 18.67 -7.34
CA ALA A 57 1.43 19.28 -7.51
C ALA A 57 1.51 20.79 -7.73
N VAL A 58 2.33 21.50 -6.92
CA VAL A 58 2.58 22.95 -7.08
C VAL A 58 3.28 23.27 -8.41
N ARG A 59 4.19 22.41 -8.87
CA ARG A 59 4.84 22.59 -10.17
C ARG A 59 3.88 22.38 -11.34
N LEU A 60 3.06 21.33 -11.27
CA LEU A 60 2.06 21.02 -12.30
C LEU A 60 0.98 22.11 -12.37
N SER A 61 0.51 22.61 -11.22
CA SER A 61 -0.53 23.63 -11.14
C SER A 61 -0.14 24.92 -11.89
N ARG A 62 1.09 25.38 -11.68
CA ARG A 62 1.65 26.56 -12.36
C ARG A 62 1.72 26.42 -13.87
N VAL A 63 2.07 25.23 -14.39
CA VAL A 63 2.24 25.01 -15.83
C VAL A 63 0.90 24.71 -16.52
N LEU A 64 -0.01 24.04 -15.83
CA LEU A 64 -1.25 23.53 -16.43
C LEU A 64 -2.47 24.42 -16.18
N ASN A 65 -2.31 25.47 -15.37
CA ASN A 65 -3.37 26.37 -14.91
C ASN A 65 -4.47 25.62 -14.17
N THR A 66 -4.07 24.91 -13.11
CA THR A 66 -4.95 24.19 -12.20
C THR A 66 -4.61 24.56 -10.77
N GLU A 67 -5.35 24.05 -9.79
CA GLU A 67 -4.99 24.14 -8.37
C GLU A 67 -4.07 22.99 -7.95
N PRO A 68 -3.12 23.18 -7.02
CA PRO A 68 -2.33 22.09 -6.44
C PRO A 68 -3.19 21.00 -5.77
N GLU A 69 -4.23 21.41 -5.05
CA GLU A 69 -5.15 20.54 -4.30
C GLU A 69 -5.87 19.56 -5.21
N TYR A 70 -6.14 19.95 -6.46
CA TYR A 70 -6.72 19.06 -7.46
C TYR A 70 -5.88 17.80 -7.66
N TRP A 71 -4.56 17.96 -7.81
CA TRP A 71 -3.64 16.84 -8.01
C TRP A 71 -3.49 15.98 -6.75
N ILE A 72 -3.45 16.61 -5.57
CA ILE A 72 -3.39 15.92 -4.29
C ILE A 72 -4.64 15.10 -4.04
N ASN A 73 -5.82 15.65 -4.36
CA ASN A 73 -7.08 14.93 -4.19
C ASN A 73 -7.17 13.74 -5.14
N LEU A 74 -6.73 13.88 -6.40
CA LEU A 74 -6.64 12.73 -7.32
C LEU A 74 -5.71 11.64 -6.80
N GLN A 75 -4.53 12.02 -6.28
CA GLN A 75 -3.57 11.06 -5.73
C GLN A 75 -4.15 10.36 -4.50
N LYS A 76 -4.77 11.12 -3.58
CA LYS A 76 -5.42 10.60 -2.39
C LYS A 76 -6.52 9.60 -2.73
N GLU A 77 -7.42 9.94 -3.65
CA GLU A 77 -8.50 9.05 -4.09
C GLU A 77 -7.95 7.75 -4.68
N TYR A 78 -6.90 7.86 -5.50
CA TYR A 78 -6.23 6.70 -6.09
C TYR A 78 -5.56 5.80 -5.04
N ASP A 79 -4.81 6.40 -4.11
CA ASP A 79 -4.10 5.66 -3.06
C ASP A 79 -5.09 4.95 -2.13
N ILE A 80 -6.23 5.58 -1.81
CA ILE A 80 -7.29 4.96 -1.01
C ILE A 80 -7.92 3.76 -1.73
N ASP A 81 -8.21 3.88 -3.03
CA ASP A 81 -8.79 2.78 -3.80
C ASP A 81 -7.82 1.59 -3.94
N ILE A 82 -6.53 1.86 -4.18
CA ILE A 82 -5.50 0.82 -4.18
C ILE A 82 -5.39 0.18 -2.80
N ALA A 83 -5.35 0.98 -1.72
CA ALA A 83 -5.32 0.45 -0.37
C ALA A 83 -6.54 -0.43 -0.06
N LYS A 84 -7.75 0.00 -0.45
CA LYS A 84 -8.97 -0.81 -0.32
C LYS A 84 -8.88 -2.13 -1.08
N LYS A 85 -8.39 -2.12 -2.32
CA LYS A 85 -8.23 -3.33 -3.13
C LYS A 85 -7.20 -4.29 -2.52
N THR A 86 -6.08 -3.77 -2.04
CA THR A 86 -5.07 -4.56 -1.33
C THR A 86 -5.62 -5.14 -0.03
N LEU A 87 -6.37 -4.32 0.74
CA LEU A 87 -6.93 -4.75 2.01
C LEU A 87 -8.13 -5.68 1.85
N ALA A 88 -8.94 -5.60 0.78
CA ALA A 88 -10.10 -6.47 0.59
C ALA A 88 -9.73 -7.97 0.53
N GLY A 89 -8.52 -8.31 0.07
CA GLY A 89 -8.00 -9.69 0.12
C GLY A 89 -7.41 -10.11 1.47
N ILE A 90 -7.31 -9.18 2.42
CA ILE A 90 -6.59 -9.33 3.70
C ILE A 90 -7.54 -9.16 4.89
N ILE A 91 -8.50 -8.23 4.79
CA ILE A 91 -9.46 -7.79 5.78
C ILE A 91 -10.83 -7.68 5.09
N PRO A 92 -11.77 -8.62 5.36
CA PRO A 92 -13.13 -8.53 4.87
C PRO A 92 -13.81 -7.22 5.32
N GLU A 93 -14.49 -6.52 4.41
CA GLU A 93 -15.16 -5.23 4.69
C GLU A 93 -16.27 -5.34 5.76
N ASP A 94 -16.80 -6.53 5.98
CA ASP A 94 -17.89 -6.83 6.90
C ASP A 94 -17.41 -7.19 8.32
N GLN A 95 -16.10 -7.28 8.55
CA GLN A 95 -15.54 -7.64 9.84
C GLN A 95 -14.76 -6.50 10.50
N PRO A 96 -14.87 -6.32 11.83
CA PRO A 96 -14.01 -5.40 12.56
C PRO A 96 -12.55 -5.76 12.32
N ILE A 97 -11.72 -4.76 12.04
CA ILE A 97 -10.27 -4.94 11.79
C ILE A 97 -9.64 -5.73 12.94
N GLU A 98 -10.07 -5.47 14.18
CA GLU A 98 -9.60 -6.13 15.39
C GLU A 98 -9.92 -7.63 15.38
N LYS A 99 -11.12 -8.05 14.93
CA LYS A 99 -11.48 -9.49 14.85
C LYS A 99 -10.72 -10.22 13.76
N VAL A 100 -10.41 -9.56 12.65
CA VAL A 100 -9.62 -10.13 11.56
C VAL A 100 -8.16 -10.32 12.00
N LEU A 101 -7.60 -9.33 12.70
CA LEU A 101 -6.24 -9.39 13.24
C LEU A 101 -6.09 -10.45 14.35
N VAL A 102 -7.10 -10.61 15.21
CA VAL A 102 -7.11 -11.62 16.29
C VAL A 102 -7.25 -13.05 15.77
N ASN A 103 -7.89 -13.26 14.61
CA ASN A 103 -8.06 -14.60 14.01
C ASN A 103 -6.94 -14.99 13.03
N ASN A 104 -5.97 -14.10 12.77
CA ASN A 104 -4.81 -14.42 11.94
C ASN A 104 -3.50 -13.77 12.42
N PRO A 105 -3.07 -13.97 13.69
CA PRO A 105 -1.99 -13.18 14.29
C PRO A 105 -0.59 -13.68 13.92
N HIS A 106 -0.41 -14.99 13.72
CA HIS A 106 0.93 -15.60 13.63
C HIS A 106 1.44 -15.76 12.20
N ASP A 107 0.55 -15.98 11.21
CA ASP A 107 0.98 -16.38 9.86
C ASP A 107 1.52 -15.21 9.01
N LYS A 108 1.10 -13.96 9.30
CA LYS A 108 1.57 -12.77 8.57
C LYS A 108 2.84 -12.15 9.17
N LEU A 109 2.98 -12.14 10.49
CA LEU A 109 4.21 -11.65 11.12
C LEU A 109 5.40 -12.52 10.71
N ILE A 110 5.22 -13.84 10.59
CA ILE A 110 6.27 -14.75 10.16
C ILE A 110 6.63 -14.53 8.67
N LYS A 111 5.66 -14.36 7.77
CA LYS A 111 5.93 -14.07 6.34
C LYS A 111 6.52 -12.68 6.07
N ILE A 112 6.27 -11.71 6.96
CA ILE A 112 6.80 -10.35 6.83
C ILE A 112 8.22 -10.25 7.40
N VAL A 113 8.53 -11.02 8.44
CA VAL A 113 9.81 -10.94 9.18
C VAL A 113 10.82 -11.99 8.72
N PHE A 114 10.38 -13.18 8.30
CA PHE A 114 11.23 -14.27 7.85
C PHE A 114 10.95 -14.61 6.39
N SER A 115 11.99 -14.89 5.62
CA SER A 115 11.88 -15.14 4.18
C SER A 115 11.31 -16.52 3.89
N ASP A 116 11.54 -17.48 4.80
CA ASP A 116 10.97 -18.82 4.75
C ASP A 116 10.70 -19.43 6.13
N ARG A 117 9.95 -20.54 6.13
CA ARG A 117 9.49 -21.25 7.33
C ARG A 117 10.63 -21.92 8.11
N THR A 118 11.66 -22.38 7.42
CA THR A 118 12.81 -23.10 7.99
C THR A 118 13.68 -22.12 8.78
N GLU A 119 13.85 -20.91 8.24
CA GLU A 119 14.52 -19.80 8.88
C GLU A 119 13.80 -19.39 10.19
N ALA A 120 12.47 -19.27 10.15
CA ALA A 120 11.67 -18.96 11.33
C ALA A 120 11.78 -20.05 12.41
N GLU A 121 11.71 -21.33 12.02
CA GLU A 121 11.85 -22.46 12.94
C GLU A 121 13.22 -22.49 13.64
N ALA A 122 14.30 -22.31 12.88
CA ALA A 122 15.66 -22.25 13.42
C ALA A 122 15.83 -21.09 14.41
N TYR A 123 15.28 -19.91 14.05
CA TYR A 123 15.32 -18.73 14.91
C TYR A 123 14.59 -18.95 16.24
N PHE A 124 13.38 -19.53 16.20
CA PHE A 124 12.61 -19.78 17.42
C PHE A 124 13.24 -20.86 18.30
N LYS A 125 13.79 -21.93 17.72
CA LYS A 125 14.51 -22.97 18.48
C LYS A 125 15.76 -22.44 19.20
N GLN A 126 16.43 -21.43 18.64
CA GLN A 126 17.63 -20.83 19.22
C GLN A 126 17.32 -19.80 20.31
N ASN A 127 16.21 -19.06 20.17
CA ASN A 127 15.93 -17.88 20.99
C ASN A 127 14.78 -18.06 22.00
N LEU A 128 13.97 -19.12 21.91
CA LEU A 128 12.90 -19.40 22.87
C LEU A 128 13.31 -20.46 23.91
N PRO A 129 12.78 -20.37 25.14
CA PRO A 129 12.95 -21.42 26.14
C PRO A 129 12.47 -22.81 25.63
N PRO A 130 13.16 -23.91 25.95
CA PRO A 130 12.83 -25.25 25.44
C PRO A 130 11.39 -25.69 25.72
N LYS A 131 10.82 -25.22 26.85
CA LYS A 131 9.44 -25.49 27.28
C LYS A 131 8.41 -24.91 26.30
N ILE A 132 8.70 -23.76 25.70
CA ILE A 132 7.81 -23.07 24.75
C ILE A 132 7.98 -23.66 23.35
N VAL A 133 9.22 -23.97 22.95
CA VAL A 133 9.53 -24.64 21.68
C VAL A 133 8.78 -25.97 21.54
N GLY A 134 8.66 -26.73 22.64
CA GLY A 134 7.92 -28.00 22.67
C GLY A 134 6.39 -27.86 22.61
N GLN A 135 5.85 -26.65 22.70
CA GLN A 135 4.41 -26.35 22.63
C GLN A 135 4.00 -25.75 21.28
N ILE A 136 4.95 -25.52 20.37
CA ILE A 136 4.67 -24.98 19.05
C ILE A 136 4.41 -26.16 18.08
N ASP A 137 3.23 -26.15 17.44
CA ASP A 137 2.99 -26.94 16.24
C ASP A 137 3.80 -26.32 15.10
N TRP A 138 4.83 -27.03 14.62
CA TRP A 138 5.73 -26.52 13.58
C TRP A 138 5.14 -26.59 12.17
N ASP A 139 4.03 -27.29 11.96
CA ASP A 139 3.26 -27.37 10.71
C ASP A 139 2.20 -26.27 10.59
N THR A 140 1.77 -25.67 11.71
CA THR A 140 0.87 -24.50 11.70
C THR A 140 1.41 -23.23 12.37
N LEU A 141 2.57 -23.31 13.04
CA LEU A 141 3.21 -22.26 13.85
C LEU A 141 2.28 -21.70 14.95
N LYS A 142 1.40 -22.54 15.47
CA LYS A 142 0.50 -22.21 16.58
C LYS A 142 1.02 -22.82 17.87
N LEU A 143 0.77 -22.13 18.98
CA LEU A 143 0.98 -22.72 20.31
C LEU A 143 -0.20 -23.67 20.60
N GLU A 144 0.10 -24.93 20.85
CA GLU A 144 -0.84 -25.90 21.37
C GLU A 144 -0.85 -25.84 22.90
N GLY A 145 -2.05 -25.78 23.48
CA GLY A 145 -2.24 -25.63 24.92
C GLY A 145 -2.53 -24.18 25.31
N THR A 146 -3.81 -23.82 25.33
CA THR A 146 -4.28 -22.58 25.93
C THR A 146 -4.14 -22.66 27.45
N GLN A 147 -2.95 -22.41 27.97
CA GLN A 147 -2.83 -21.91 29.33
C GLN A 147 -2.01 -20.63 29.24
N TYR A 148 -2.70 -19.50 29.42
CA TYR A 148 -2.06 -18.30 29.89
C TYR A 148 -1.23 -18.69 31.11
N ILE A 149 0.09 -18.51 31.02
CA ILE A 149 0.92 -18.47 32.22
C ILE A 149 0.59 -17.10 32.80
N ASP A 150 -0.33 -17.07 33.77
CA ASP A 150 -0.40 -15.94 34.69
C ASP A 150 0.90 -16.00 35.49
N ASP A 151 1.80 -15.05 35.23
CA ASP A 151 3.00 -14.84 36.02
C ASP A 151 2.56 -14.32 37.41
N GLU A 152 2.82 -15.11 38.46
CA GLU A 152 2.96 -14.64 39.85
C GLU A 152 4.43 -14.25 40.11
#